data_AF-A0A077NIQ1-F1
#
_entry.id   AF-A0A077NIQ1-F1
#
_cell.length_a   1.000
_cell.length_b   1.000
_cell.length_c   1.000
_cell.angle_alpha   90.00
_cell.angle_beta   90.00
_cell.angle_gamma   90.00
#
_symmetry.space_group_name_H-M   'P 1'
#
loop_
_entity.id
_entity.type
_entity.pdbx_description
1 polymer ?
#
loop_
_entity_poly.entity_id
_entity_poly.type
_entity_poly.pdbx_seq_one_letter_code
_entity_poly.pdbx_strand_id
1 'polypeptide(L)' 'MLYVLNNQYVNAKTITLILDNYGIHKSQKVIAWLAKNPKFNLLFLPVYSPWLNKIERLWQSLHETVTRNHCCQFMGQ' A
#
# COMPACT_ATOMS: atom_id res chain seq x y z
N MET A 1 -5.21 -11.37 -1.38
CA MET A 1 -3.93 -10.64 -1.53
C MET A 1 -2.73 -11.45 -1.02
N LEU A 2 -2.58 -11.71 0.28
CA LEU A 2 -1.37 -12.36 0.84
C LEU A 2 -1.12 -13.79 0.33
N TYR A 3 -2.18 -14.57 0.12
CA TYR A 3 -2.09 -15.91 -0.50
C TYR A 3 -1.50 -15.87 -1.91
N VAL A 4 -1.86 -14.87 -2.72
CA VAL A 4 -1.33 -14.69 -4.07
C VAL A 4 0.17 -14.40 -4.02
N LEU A 5 0.60 -13.53 -3.10
CA LEU A 5 2.01 -13.24 -2.90
C LEU A 5 2.79 -14.47 -2.45
N ASN A 6 2.20 -15.30 -1.58
CA ASN A 6 2.85 -16.53 -1.13
C ASN A 6 3.06 -17.52 -2.29
N ASN A 7 2.07 -17.66 -3.17
CA ASN A 7 2.13 -18.52 -4.35
C ASN A 7 3.03 -17.98 -5.46
N GLN A 8 3.11 -16.65 -5.61
CA GLN A 8 3.95 -16.03 -6.63
C GLN A 8 5.43 -16.06 -6.23
N TYR A 9 5.71 -15.86 -4.94
CA TYR A 9 7.07 -15.79 -4.41
C TYR A 9 7.41 -16.99 -3.54
N VAL A 10 7.14 -18.22 -4.00
CA VAL A 10 7.32 -19.46 -3.21
C VAL A 10 8.72 -19.56 -2.59
N ASN A 11 9.75 -19.25 -3.37
CA ASN A 11 11.15 -19.40 -2.98
C ASN A 11 11.70 -18.25 -2.13
N ALA A 12 10.95 -17.15 -1.95
CA ALA A 12 11.40 -16.05 -1.10
C ALA A 12 11.49 -16.53 0.36
N LYS A 13 12.63 -16.26 1.02
CA LYS A 13 12.79 -16.56 2.46
C LYS A 13 11.95 -15.62 3.32
N THR A 14 11.85 -14.35 2.90
CA THR A 14 11.16 -13.29 3.63
C THR A 14 10.47 -12.36 2.64
N ILE A 15 9.27 -11.90 2.97
CA ILE A 15 8.50 -10.89 2.23
C ILE A 15 8.18 -9.75 3.20
N THR A 16 8.75 -8.57 2.96
CA THR A 16 8.45 -7.37 3.74
C THR A 16 7.41 -6.54 3.02
N LEU A 17 6.28 -6.31 3.67
CA LEU A 17 5.19 -5.46 3.20
C LEU A 17 5.30 -4.09 3.84
N ILE A 18 5.45 -3.06 3.03
CA ILE A 18 5.49 -1.67 3.47
C ILE A 18 4.06 -1.13 3.42
N LEU A 19 3.54 -0.68 4.56
CA LEU A 19 2.14 -0.31 4.74
C LEU A 19 2.01 1.05 5.43
N ASP A 20 0.87 1.72 5.20
CA ASP A 20 0.46 2.85 6.02
C ASP A 20 -0.07 2.37 7.39
N ASN A 21 -0.50 3.31 8.23
CA ASN A 21 -1.00 3.00 9.57
C ASN A 21 -2.49 2.65 9.65
N TYR A 22 -3.15 2.34 8.52
CA TYR A 22 -4.59 2.10 8.53
C TYR A 22 -4.96 0.90 9.42
N GLY A 23 -5.98 1.09 10.26
CA GLY A 23 -6.30 0.18 11.37
C GLY A 23 -6.60 -1.27 10.95
N ILE A 24 -7.05 -1.49 9.71
CA ILE A 24 -7.33 -2.83 9.18
C ILE A 24 -6.10 -3.73 9.18
N HIS A 25 -4.90 -3.16 9.04
CA HIS A 25 -3.62 -3.88 9.02
C HIS A 25 -3.24 -4.45 10.40
N LYS A 26 -3.87 -3.94 11.45
CA LYS A 26 -3.64 -4.34 12.86
C LYS A 26 -4.80 -5.18 13.41
N SER A 27 -5.74 -5.60 12.56
CA SER A 27 -6.88 -6.41 12.99
C SER A 27 -6.46 -7.81 13.48
N GLN A 28 -7.24 -8.40 14.39
CA GLN A 28 -6.97 -9.73 14.95
C GLN A 28 -6.83 -10.80 13.85
N LYS A 29 -7.59 -10.67 12.76
CA LYS A 29 -7.51 -11.58 11.60
C LYS A 29 -6.13 -11.52 10.93
N VAL A 30 -5.56 -10.32 10.79
CA VAL A 30 -4.22 -10.14 10.21
C VAL A 30 -3.16 -10.73 11.13
N ILE A 31 -3.22 -10.43 12.43
CA ILE A 31 -2.27 -10.94 13.43
C ILE A 31 -2.28 -12.48 13.45
N ALA A 32 -3.46 -13.09 13.53
CA ALA A 32 -3.60 -14.55 13.54
C ALA A 32 -3.07 -15.20 12.25
N TRP A 33 -3.20 -14.54 11.10
CA TRP A 33 -2.66 -15.03 9.84
C TRP A 33 -1.13 -14.93 9.78
N LEU A 34 -0.56 -13.82 10.23
CA LEU A 34 0.91 -13.63 10.29
C LEU A 34 1.58 -14.65 11.21
N ALA A 35 0.94 -14.99 12.34
CA ALA A 35 1.44 -16.03 13.23
C ALA A 35 1.59 -17.40 12.55
N LYS A 36 0.75 -17.70 11.55
CA LYS A 36 0.82 -18.93 10.75
C LYS A 36 1.77 -18.81 9.54
N ASN A 37 2.21 -17.59 9.20
CA ASN A 37 2.96 -17.29 7.99
C ASN A 37 4.18 -16.41 8.33
N PRO A 38 5.21 -16.96 9.03
CA PRO A 38 6.33 -16.19 9.56
C PRO A 38 7.25 -15.58 8.48
N LYS A 39 7.05 -15.96 7.22
CA LYS A 39 7.72 -15.37 6.05
C LYS A 39 7.33 -13.91 5.81
N PHE A 40 6.17 -13.47 6.30
CA PHE A 40 5.65 -12.13 6.06
C PHE A 40 5.98 -11.19 7.23
N ASN A 41 6.65 -10.08 6.91
CA ASN A 41 6.95 -9.01 7.85
C ASN A 41 6.20 -7.74 7.43
N LEU A 42 5.59 -7.06 8.39
CA LEU A 42 4.95 -5.76 8.14
C LEU A 42 5.88 -4.64 8.61
N LEU A 43 6.16 -3.70 7.72
CA LEU A 43 6.87 -2.46 8.01
C LEU A 43 5.89 -1.29 7.87
N PHE A 44 5.59 -0.64 8.98
CA PHE A 44 4.69 0.51 9.00
C PHE A 44 5.48 1.81 8.76
N LEU A 45 4.99 2.63 7.84
CA LEU A 45 5.54 3.97 7.60
C LEU A 45 5.24 4.89 8.80
N PRO A 46 6.05 5.94 9.02
CA PRO A 46 5.74 6.96 10.02
C PRO A 46 4.36 7.62 9.78
N VAL A 47 3.70 8.01 10.87
CA VAL A 47 2.40 8.68 10.80
C VAL A 47 2.53 9.99 10.02
N TYR A 48 1.50 10.35 9.24
CA TYR A 48 1.45 11.57 8.43
C TYR A 48 2.63 11.74 7.43
N SER A 49 3.21 10.63 6.95
CA SER A 49 4.32 10.65 5.99
C SER A 49 3.95 10.07 4.61
N PRO A 50 2.97 10.65 3.88
CA PRO A 50 2.49 10.13 2.61
C PRO A 50 3.59 10.10 1.53
N TRP A 51 4.57 11.01 1.56
CA TRP A 51 5.68 11.04 0.60
C TRP A 51 6.57 9.79 0.63
N LEU A 52 6.55 9.02 1.73
CA LEU A 52 7.25 7.73 1.83
C LEU A 52 6.43 6.58 1.24
N ASN A 53 5.12 6.77 1.08
CA ASN A 53 4.23 5.75 0.54
C ASN A 53 4.19 5.84 -1.00
N LYS A 54 4.82 4.88 -1.69
CA LYS A 54 4.91 4.88 -3.15
C LYS A 54 3.54 4.85 -3.85
N ILE A 55 2.50 4.34 -3.19
CA ILE A 55 1.15 4.30 -3.78
C ILE A 55 0.59 5.70 -4.01
N GLU A 56 1.01 6.70 -3.23
CA GLU A 56 0.56 8.09 -3.39
C GLU A 56 0.94 8.66 -4.75
N ARG A 57 2.09 8.25 -5.32
CA ARG A 57 2.49 8.63 -6.68
C ARG A 57 1.57 8.03 -7.74
N LEU A 58 1.11 6.80 -7.53
CA LEU A 58 0.13 6.18 -8.42
C LEU A 58 -1.20 6.91 -8.35
N TRP A 59 -1.65 7.26 -7.14
CA TRP A 59 -2.88 8.03 -6.94
C TRP A 59 -2.79 9.43 -7.55
N GLN A 60 -1.64 10.09 -7.43
CA GLN A 60 -1.40 11.37 -8.09
C GLN A 60 -1.53 11.24 -9.61
N SER A 61 -0.88 10.26 -10.22
CA SER A 61 -0.96 10.02 -11.66
C SER A 61 -2.39 9.69 -12.13
N LEU A 62 -3.12 8.88 -11.34
CA LEU A 62 -4.53 8.60 -11.59
C LEU A 62 -5.36 9.89 -11.50
N HIS A 63 -5.12 10.71 -10.48
CA HIS A 63 -5.86 11.95 -10.27
C HIS A 63 -5.65 12.92 -11.43
N GLU A 64 -4.40 13.10 -11.85
CA GLU A 64 -4.01 13.93 -12.99
C GLU A 64 -4.64 13.44 -14.28
N THR A 65 -4.73 12.14 -14.50
CA THR A 65 -5.18 11.58 -15.78
C THR A 65 -6.70 11.47 -15.87
N VAL A 66 -7.36 11.00 -14.81
CA VAL A 66 -8.76 10.57 -14.85
C VAL A 66 -9.70 11.60 -14.25
N THR A 67 -9.37 12.13 -13.07
CA THR A 67 -10.32 12.94 -12.30
C THR A 67 -10.12 14.44 -12.44
N ARG A 68 -8.96 14.89 -12.93
CA ARG A 68 -8.69 16.30 -13.16
C ARG A 68 -9.61 16.81 -14.28
N ASN A 69 -10.27 17.94 -14.06
CA ASN A 69 -11.05 18.58 -15.11
C ASN A 69 -10.08 19.16 -16.16
N HIS A 70 -9.93 18.44 -17.26
CA HIS A 70 -9.07 18.82 -18.38
C HIS A 70 -9.68 19.91 -19.26
N CYS A 71 -10.97 20.21 -19.12
CA CYS A 71 -11.68 21.21 -19.93
C CYS A 71 -11.47 22.64 -19.43
N CYS A 72 -11.06 22.82 -18.18
CA CYS A 72 -10.85 24.12 -17.55
C CYS A 72 -9.37 24.34 -17.23
N GLN A 73 -8.54 24.40 -18.27
CA GLN A 73 -7.08 24.53 -18.13
C GLN A 73 -6.64 25.88 -17.52
N PHE A 74 -7.50 26.91 -17.53
CA PHE A 74 -7.17 28.29 -17.16
C PHE A 74 -8.06 28.88 -16.04
N MET A 75 -8.54 28.08 -15.09
CA MET A 75 -9.40 28.59 -14.00
C MET A 75 -8.65 29.37 -12.88
N GLY A 76 -7.52 29.99 -13.18
CA GLY A 76 -6.73 30.72 -12.18
C GLY A 76 -5.54 31.51 -12.71
N GLN A 77 -5.58 31.93 -13.97
CA GLN A 77 -4.78 33.05 -14.48
C GLN A 77 -5.64 34.31 -14.50
#